data_AF-A0A9R1PDA3-F1
#
_entry.id   AF-A0A9R1PDA3-F1
#
_cell.length_a   1.000
_cell.length_b   1.000
_cell.length_c   1.000
_cell.angle_alpha   90.00
_cell.angle_beta   90.00
_cell.angle_gamma   90.00
#
_symmetry.space_group_name_H-M   'P 1'
#
loop_
_entity.id
_entity.type
_entity.pdbx_description
1 polymer ?
#
loop_
_entity_poly.entity_id
_entity_poly.type
_entity_poly.pdbx_seq_one_letter_code
_entity_poly.pdbx_strand_id
1 'polypeptide(L)'
;MEVTPNHTQAVSGWAAMEPSGKVMPFAFKRRENGVDDVTIKVHYCGMCHTDLHFINNDWGITMYPLVPGHEITGVVTRVGANVSGFRPGDRVGVGCIAASCLDCDHCRRSEENYCDKVALTYNGIFWDGSVTYGGYSSMLVAHKRFLVRIPDALQLDVAAPLLCAGITVYSPMKQHGMLHAGRRLGVVGLGGLGHVAVKFGKAFGLKVTVISTSPAKEREARESLKADDFVLSTDERQMQGMARSLDYVIDTVSAQHSLGPILELLKVNGKLVLVAAPDKPVELPSFPLIFGKRTVSGSMTGGMKELDAGDDGPVRGARHHRRH
;
A
#
# COMPACT_ATOMS: atom_id res chain seq x y z
N MET A 1 7.84 6.25 25.58
CA MET A 1 6.64 5.55 25.12
C MET A 1 6.25 4.58 26.20
N GLU A 2 5.05 4.71 26.76
CA GLU A 2 4.54 3.73 27.70
C GLU A 2 3.97 2.57 26.88
N VAL A 3 4.50 1.36 27.09
CA VAL A 3 4.02 0.15 26.42
C VAL A 3 3.17 -0.61 27.42
N THR A 4 1.99 -1.07 27.01
CA THR A 4 1.12 -1.89 27.86
C THR A 4 1.32 -3.36 27.49
N PRO A 5 2.21 -4.12 28.17
CA PRO A 5 2.50 -5.52 27.81
C PRO A 5 1.35 -6.48 28.16
N ASN A 6 0.34 -6.01 28.89
CA ASN A 6 -0.75 -6.83 29.43
C ASN A 6 -1.74 -7.23 28.33
N HIS A 7 -1.45 -8.33 27.65
CA HIS A 7 -2.32 -8.97 26.68
C HIS A 7 -3.44 -9.75 27.39
N THR A 8 -4.53 -9.05 27.75
CA THR A 8 -5.67 -9.62 28.48
C THR A 8 -6.97 -9.61 27.69
N GLN A 9 -7.10 -8.76 26.66
CA GLN A 9 -8.33 -8.66 25.86
C GLN A 9 -8.43 -9.87 24.92
N ALA A 10 -9.42 -10.74 25.12
CA ALA A 10 -9.68 -11.87 24.24
C ALA A 10 -10.20 -11.40 22.88
N VAL A 11 -9.62 -11.91 21.80
CA VAL A 11 -9.94 -11.55 20.41
C VAL A 11 -10.10 -12.81 19.58
N SER A 12 -11.17 -12.85 18.79
CA SER A 12 -11.35 -13.85 17.74
C SER A 12 -10.87 -13.29 16.40
N GLY A 13 -10.17 -14.12 15.63
CA GLY A 13 -9.73 -13.82 14.28
C GLY A 13 -9.47 -15.08 13.47
N TRP A 14 -8.72 -14.92 12.38
CA TRP A 14 -8.31 -16.00 11.49
C TRP A 14 -6.79 -15.98 11.35
N ALA A 15 -6.16 -17.14 11.53
CA ALA A 15 -4.71 -17.28 11.45
C ALA A 15 -4.29 -18.38 10.49
N ALA A 16 -3.16 -18.17 9.81
CA ALA A 16 -2.37 -19.26 9.26
C ALA A 16 -1.48 -19.82 10.36
N MET A 17 -1.36 -21.15 10.42
CA MET A 17 -0.54 -21.85 11.43
C MET A 17 0.78 -22.37 10.86
N GLU A 18 0.87 -22.45 9.53
CA GLU A 18 1.96 -23.05 8.76
C GLU A 18 1.87 -22.53 7.30
N PRO A 19 2.90 -22.72 6.46
CA PRO A 19 2.92 -22.24 5.07
C PRO A 19 2.07 -23.12 4.13
N SER A 20 0.77 -23.25 4.41
CA SER A 20 -0.16 -24.10 3.65
C SER A 20 -1.17 -23.34 2.81
N GLY A 21 -1.13 -22.00 2.80
CA GLY A 21 -2.14 -21.18 2.12
C GLY A 21 -3.49 -21.10 2.85
N LYS A 22 -3.64 -21.79 3.99
CA LYS A 22 -4.90 -21.92 4.72
C LYS A 22 -4.93 -21.03 5.95
N VAL A 23 -6.06 -20.36 6.16
CA VAL A 23 -6.39 -19.63 7.39
C VAL A 23 -7.54 -20.32 8.11
N MET A 24 -7.47 -20.37 9.44
CA MET A 24 -8.47 -21.02 10.29
C MET A 24 -8.87 -20.13 11.48
N PRO A 25 -10.06 -20.32 12.07
CA PRO A 25 -10.46 -19.58 13.25
C PRO A 25 -9.43 -19.72 14.36
N PHE A 26 -9.04 -18.60 14.96
CA PHE A 26 -7.99 -18.52 15.97
C PHE A 26 -8.39 -17.51 17.06
N ALA A 27 -8.22 -17.92 18.32
CA ALA A 27 -8.44 -17.05 19.47
C ALA A 27 -7.09 -16.67 20.07
N PHE A 28 -6.92 -15.38 20.34
CA PHE A 28 -5.69 -14.83 20.90
C PHE A 28 -6.00 -13.67 21.84
N LYS A 29 -4.96 -13.07 22.42
CA LYS A 29 -5.10 -11.91 23.29
C LYS A 29 -4.42 -10.70 22.67
N ARG A 30 -5.02 -9.52 22.87
CA ARG A 30 -4.40 -8.22 22.59
C ARG A 30 -4.13 -7.48 23.89
N ARG A 31 -3.12 -6.62 23.85
CA ARG A 31 -2.83 -5.67 24.93
C ARG A 31 -4.03 -4.81 25.29
N GLU A 32 -4.13 -4.41 26.56
CA GLU A 32 -5.09 -3.39 26.99
C GLU A 32 -4.88 -2.05 26.25
N ASN A 33 -5.94 -1.24 26.22
CA ASN A 33 -5.87 0.10 25.68
C ASN A 33 -5.06 1.01 26.63
N GLY A 34 -3.80 1.26 26.31
CA GLY A 34 -2.92 2.17 27.02
C GLY A 34 -3.29 3.64 26.84
N VAL A 35 -2.50 4.52 27.45
CA VAL A 35 -2.78 5.96 27.50
C VAL A 35 -2.68 6.64 26.13
N ASP A 36 -1.87 6.11 25.21
CA ASP A 36 -1.68 6.65 23.85
C ASP A 36 -2.42 5.83 22.78
N ASP A 37 -3.27 4.90 23.20
CA ASP A 37 -3.86 3.91 22.31
C ASP A 37 -5.34 4.15 22.04
N VAL A 38 -5.79 3.58 20.94
CA VAL A 38 -7.18 3.57 20.51
C VAL A 38 -7.59 2.15 20.20
N THR A 39 -8.67 1.69 20.85
CA THR A 39 -9.32 0.44 20.51
C THR A 39 -10.31 0.67 19.38
N ILE A 40 -10.23 -0.19 18.38
CA ILE A 40 -11.02 -0.15 17.15
C ILE A 40 -11.81 -1.45 17.05
N LYS A 41 -13.13 -1.34 16.86
CA LYS A 41 -13.92 -2.46 16.35
C LYS A 41 -13.68 -2.53 14.85
N VAL A 42 -13.14 -3.65 14.38
CA VAL A 42 -12.88 -3.84 12.95
C VAL A 42 -14.20 -4.10 12.24
N HIS A 43 -14.46 -3.34 11.17
CA HIS A 43 -15.62 -3.55 10.30
C HIS A 43 -15.21 -4.23 9.00
N TYR A 44 -14.12 -3.76 8.39
CA TYR A 44 -13.56 -4.32 7.17
C TYR A 44 -12.04 -4.44 7.30
N CYS A 45 -11.51 -5.47 6.66
CA CYS A 45 -10.09 -5.57 6.36
C CYS A 45 -9.97 -6.00 4.91
N GLY A 46 -9.27 -5.21 4.10
CA GLY A 46 -8.96 -5.60 2.72
C GLY A 46 -7.95 -6.75 2.67
N MET A 47 -7.89 -7.41 1.52
CA MET A 47 -6.97 -8.51 1.25
C MET A 47 -5.97 -8.08 0.17
N CYS A 48 -4.69 -8.20 0.47
CA CYS A 48 -3.59 -7.83 -0.43
C CYS A 48 -2.70 -9.04 -0.75
N HIS A 49 -1.94 -8.98 -1.83
CA HIS A 49 -0.96 -10.02 -2.17
C HIS A 49 0.10 -10.22 -1.06
N THR A 50 0.41 -9.16 -0.31
CA THR A 50 1.29 -9.26 0.86
C THR A 50 0.74 -10.22 1.91
N ASP A 51 -0.58 -10.32 2.10
CA ASP A 51 -1.16 -11.31 3.00
C ASP A 51 -0.87 -12.74 2.52
N LEU A 52 -1.00 -12.99 1.21
CA LEU A 52 -0.69 -14.28 0.60
C LEU A 52 0.80 -14.64 0.73
N HIS A 53 1.70 -13.69 0.46
CA HIS A 53 3.15 -13.92 0.58
C HIS A 53 3.55 -14.31 2.00
N PHE A 54 2.98 -13.68 3.03
CA PHE A 54 3.23 -14.08 4.41
C PHE A 54 2.56 -15.42 4.74
N ILE A 55 1.31 -15.66 4.34
CA ILE A 55 0.62 -16.95 4.58
C ILE A 55 1.37 -18.13 3.96
N ASN A 56 2.03 -17.93 2.81
CA ASN A 56 2.81 -18.97 2.14
C ASN A 56 4.28 -19.01 2.56
N ASN A 57 4.72 -18.02 3.35
CA ASN A 57 6.13 -17.81 3.72
C ASN A 57 7.06 -17.67 2.50
N ASP A 58 6.60 -17.00 1.44
CA ASP A 58 7.33 -16.85 0.17
C ASP A 58 8.70 -16.16 0.37
N TRP A 59 8.80 -15.30 1.38
CA TRP A 59 10.03 -14.59 1.74
C TRP A 59 10.85 -15.26 2.85
N GLY A 60 10.38 -16.38 3.41
CA GLY A 60 11.11 -17.12 4.46
C GLY A 60 11.14 -16.45 5.85
N ILE A 61 10.36 -15.39 6.07
CA ILE A 61 10.37 -14.56 7.28
C ILE A 61 9.06 -14.57 8.08
N THR A 62 8.13 -15.46 7.76
CA THR A 62 6.83 -15.54 8.46
C THR A 62 6.98 -16.15 9.86
N MET A 63 6.40 -15.49 10.85
CA MET A 63 6.24 -15.96 12.22
C MET A 63 4.82 -16.51 12.41
N TYR A 64 4.70 -17.82 12.57
CA TYR A 64 3.42 -18.49 12.87
C TYR A 64 3.19 -18.62 14.40
N PRO A 65 1.94 -18.56 14.89
CA PRO A 65 0.71 -18.32 14.14
C PRO A 65 0.66 -16.89 13.60
N LEU A 66 0.17 -16.73 12.37
CA LEU A 66 0.12 -15.46 11.64
C LEU A 66 -1.34 -15.04 11.50
N VAL A 67 -1.73 -13.88 12.03
CA VAL A 67 -3.04 -13.26 11.76
C VAL A 67 -2.84 -12.15 10.71
N PRO A 68 -3.22 -12.34 9.44
CA PRO A 68 -2.98 -11.36 8.38
C PRO A 68 -3.89 -10.12 8.45
N GLY A 69 -3.73 -9.22 7.48
CA GLY A 69 -4.58 -8.06 7.27
C GLY A 69 -3.93 -6.75 7.75
N HIS A 70 -3.78 -5.82 6.82
CA HIS A 70 -3.16 -4.50 7.05
C HIS A 70 -3.87 -3.36 6.30
N GLU A 71 -5.11 -3.61 5.89
CA GLU A 71 -6.00 -2.68 5.22
C GLU A 71 -7.25 -2.50 6.09
N ILE A 72 -7.06 -2.06 7.34
CA ILE A 72 -8.09 -2.14 8.39
C ILE A 72 -8.93 -0.86 8.43
N THR A 73 -10.25 -1.00 8.41
CA THR A 73 -11.16 0.11 8.70
C THR A 73 -12.23 -0.28 9.70
N GLY A 74 -12.61 0.69 10.54
CA GLY A 74 -13.51 0.41 11.65
C GLY A 74 -13.96 1.67 12.38
N VAL A 75 -14.46 1.44 13.59
CA VAL A 75 -14.95 2.49 14.48
C VAL A 75 -14.24 2.44 15.81
N VAL A 76 -13.90 3.61 16.34
CA VAL A 76 -13.28 3.74 17.65
C VAL A 76 -14.28 3.32 18.74
N THR A 77 -13.84 2.49 19.68
CA THR A 77 -14.63 2.08 20.85
C THR A 77 -14.06 2.59 22.16
N ARG A 78 -12.74 2.83 22.22
CA ARG A 78 -12.06 3.38 23.41
C ARG A 78 -10.86 4.21 22.98
N VAL A 79 -10.55 5.25 23.76
CA VAL A 79 -9.37 6.10 23.59
C VAL A 79 -8.61 6.20 24.90
N GLY A 80 -7.29 6.26 24.82
CA GLY A 80 -6.40 6.49 25.96
C GLY A 80 -6.38 7.96 26.39
N ALA A 81 -5.94 8.22 27.62
CA ALA A 81 -5.96 9.55 28.23
C ALA A 81 -5.13 10.62 27.47
N ASN A 82 -4.07 10.20 26.78
CA ASN A 82 -3.20 11.09 25.99
C ASN A 82 -3.67 11.22 24.53
N VAL A 83 -4.76 10.57 24.13
CA VAL A 83 -5.26 10.62 22.75
C VAL A 83 -6.14 11.86 22.57
N SER A 84 -5.61 12.84 21.85
CA SER A 84 -6.37 13.98 21.35
C SER A 84 -6.85 13.75 19.92
N GLY A 85 -8.04 14.26 19.60
CA GLY A 85 -8.61 14.21 18.26
C GLY A 85 -9.60 13.06 18.08
N PHE A 86 -9.25 11.83 18.41
CA PHE A 86 -10.16 10.70 18.25
C PHE A 86 -11.14 10.58 19.42
N ARG A 87 -12.36 10.09 19.15
CA ARG A 87 -13.35 9.74 20.18
C ARG A 87 -14.12 8.48 19.79
N PRO A 88 -14.75 7.77 20.75
CA PRO A 88 -15.66 6.68 20.43
C PRO A 88 -16.72 7.08 19.38
N GLY A 89 -16.93 6.19 18.41
CA GLY A 89 -17.79 6.42 17.25
C GLY A 89 -17.08 7.00 16.02
N ASP A 90 -15.85 7.53 16.17
CA ASP A 90 -15.10 8.03 15.01
C ASP A 90 -14.73 6.88 14.05
N ARG A 91 -14.78 7.19 12.75
CA ARG A 91 -14.40 6.30 11.66
C ARG A 91 -12.90 6.39 11.39
N VAL A 92 -12.21 5.26 11.49
CA VAL A 92 -10.74 5.23 11.44
C VAL A 92 -10.21 4.06 10.61
N GLY A 93 -8.97 4.21 10.18
CA GLY A 93 -8.21 3.17 9.49
C GLY A 93 -6.83 2.96 10.09
N VAL A 94 -6.28 1.76 9.88
CA VAL A 94 -4.92 1.37 10.23
C VAL A 94 -4.29 0.69 9.01
N GLY A 95 -3.14 1.21 8.57
CA GLY A 95 -2.41 0.72 7.40
C GLY A 95 -1.36 -0.33 7.74
N CYS A 96 -0.25 -0.32 6.99
CA CYS A 96 0.80 -1.35 7.07
C CYS A 96 1.73 -1.27 8.29
N ILE A 97 1.73 -0.15 9.02
CA ILE A 97 2.70 0.12 10.09
C ILE A 97 1.96 0.16 11.43
N ALA A 98 2.40 -0.65 12.39
CA ALA A 98 1.92 -0.61 13.77
C ALA A 98 2.82 0.19 14.70
N ALA A 99 4.13 0.25 14.41
CA ALA A 99 5.10 0.91 15.28
C ALA A 99 6.32 1.41 14.51
N SER A 100 7.06 2.35 15.11
CA SER A 100 8.39 2.78 14.69
C SER A 100 9.16 3.31 15.92
N CYS A 101 10.40 3.79 15.77
CA CYS A 101 11.13 4.36 16.91
C CYS A 101 10.64 5.75 17.33
N LEU A 102 9.84 6.42 16.50
CA LEU A 102 9.31 7.78 16.66
C LEU A 102 10.35 8.92 16.79
N ASP A 103 11.66 8.63 16.77
CA ASP A 103 12.71 9.62 17.05
C ASP A 103 13.77 9.77 15.96
N CYS A 104 13.97 8.78 15.07
CA CYS A 104 14.94 8.92 14.00
C CYS A 104 14.52 9.98 12.96
N ASP A 105 15.46 10.39 12.11
CA ASP A 105 15.22 11.43 11.10
C ASP A 105 14.03 11.12 10.20
N HIS A 106 13.84 9.85 9.80
CA HIS A 106 12.67 9.41 9.04
C HIS A 106 11.37 9.61 9.84
N CYS A 107 11.33 9.20 11.10
CA CYS A 107 10.13 9.37 11.94
C CYS A 107 9.79 10.85 12.15
N ARG A 108 10.81 11.70 12.38
CA ARG A 108 10.63 13.15 12.54
C ARG A 108 10.10 13.82 11.27
N ARG A 109 10.45 13.27 10.11
CA ARG A 109 9.95 13.70 8.79
C ARG A 109 8.61 13.07 8.39
N SER A 110 7.98 12.29 9.27
CA SER A 110 6.76 11.52 8.98
C SER A 110 6.96 10.52 7.83
N GLU A 111 8.12 9.88 7.81
CA GLU A 111 8.50 8.78 6.91
C GLU A 111 8.70 7.50 7.76
N GLU A 112 7.76 7.20 8.67
CA GLU A 112 7.88 6.07 9.60
C GLU A 112 8.08 4.71 8.90
N ASN A 113 7.64 4.61 7.65
CA ASN A 113 7.85 3.47 6.77
C ASN A 113 9.33 3.14 6.50
N TYR A 114 10.22 4.13 6.57
CA TYR A 114 11.66 3.95 6.39
C TYR A 114 12.43 3.90 7.72
N CYS A 115 11.74 3.73 8.84
CA CYS A 115 12.41 3.55 10.13
C CYS A 115 13.08 2.18 10.24
N ASP A 116 14.35 2.13 10.64
CA ASP A 116 15.06 0.86 10.91
C ASP A 116 14.40 -0.02 11.99
N LYS A 117 13.54 0.57 12.82
CA LYS A 117 12.75 -0.10 13.86
C LYS A 117 11.25 -0.11 13.55
N VAL A 118 10.89 -0.06 12.26
CA VAL A 118 9.49 -0.18 11.83
C VAL A 118 8.93 -1.56 12.20
N ALA A 119 7.74 -1.58 12.78
CA ALA A 119 6.98 -2.81 12.99
C ALA A 119 5.75 -2.79 12.09
N LEU A 120 5.59 -3.85 11.30
CA LEU A 120 4.42 -4.04 10.46
C LEU A 120 3.18 -4.34 11.31
N THR A 121 2.00 -4.11 10.73
CA THR A 121 0.70 -4.35 11.41
C THR A 121 0.47 -5.82 11.77
N TYR A 122 1.12 -6.73 11.07
CA TYR A 122 1.20 -8.15 11.38
C TYR A 122 2.57 -8.68 10.96
N ASN A 123 3.02 -9.79 11.54
CA ASN A 123 4.37 -10.34 11.33
C ASN A 123 5.53 -9.37 11.67
N GLY A 124 5.26 -8.29 12.42
CA GLY A 124 6.26 -7.43 13.04
C GLY A 124 6.45 -7.76 14.52
N ILE A 125 7.46 -7.12 15.12
CA ILE A 125 7.72 -7.14 16.56
C ILE A 125 7.34 -5.78 17.15
N PHE A 126 6.34 -5.76 18.03
CA PHE A 126 5.86 -4.53 18.67
C PHE A 126 6.83 -4.06 19.77
N TRP A 127 6.60 -2.88 20.34
CA TRP A 127 7.50 -2.29 21.36
C TRP A 127 7.65 -3.11 22.65
N ASP A 128 6.70 -4.00 22.97
CA ASP A 128 6.77 -4.93 24.12
C ASP A 128 7.41 -6.28 23.75
N GLY A 129 7.91 -6.44 22.52
CA GLY A 129 8.49 -7.70 22.04
C GLY A 129 7.47 -8.72 21.56
N SER A 130 6.16 -8.43 21.63
CA SER A 130 5.13 -9.32 21.11
C SER A 130 5.09 -9.31 19.57
N VAL A 131 4.66 -10.43 18.99
CA VAL A 131 4.35 -10.50 17.55
C VAL A 131 3.04 -9.74 17.29
N THR A 132 3.05 -8.85 16.30
CA THR A 132 1.86 -8.11 15.88
C THR A 132 0.88 -9.02 15.12
N TYR A 133 -0.42 -8.85 15.39
CA TYR A 133 -1.52 -9.54 14.70
C TYR A 133 -2.44 -8.56 13.99
N GLY A 134 -2.79 -8.88 12.74
CA GLY A 134 -3.45 -7.98 11.81
C GLY A 134 -4.97 -7.90 11.92
N GLY A 135 -5.55 -7.37 10.84
CA GLY A 135 -6.95 -7.00 10.69
C GLY A 135 -7.93 -8.13 10.45
N TYR A 136 -7.48 -9.36 10.22
CA TYR A 136 -8.37 -10.53 10.11
C TYR A 136 -8.83 -10.97 11.51
N SER A 137 -9.31 -10.02 12.29
CA SER A 137 -9.71 -10.14 13.67
C SER A 137 -10.84 -9.16 14.00
N SER A 138 -11.60 -9.46 15.05
CA SER A 138 -12.79 -8.70 15.46
C SER A 138 -12.49 -7.30 15.99
N MET A 139 -11.29 -7.06 16.51
CA MET A 139 -10.87 -5.79 17.07
C MET A 139 -9.35 -5.61 17.00
N LEU A 140 -8.90 -4.36 17.06
CA LEU A 140 -7.50 -3.96 17.07
C LEU A 140 -7.26 -2.88 18.13
N VAL A 141 -6.08 -2.88 18.73
CA VAL A 141 -5.58 -1.76 19.55
C VAL A 141 -4.38 -1.17 18.85
N ALA A 142 -4.47 0.09 18.44
CA ALA A 142 -3.41 0.78 17.71
C ALA A 142 -2.98 2.05 18.46
N HIS A 143 -1.69 2.36 18.39
CA HIS A 143 -1.18 3.61 18.93
C HIS A 143 -1.65 4.78 18.06
N LYS A 144 -2.06 5.90 18.67
CA LYS A 144 -2.68 7.07 18.00
C LYS A 144 -1.90 7.62 16.80
N ARG A 145 -0.57 7.42 16.76
CA ARG A 145 0.31 7.84 15.65
C ARG A 145 0.06 7.06 14.35
N PHE A 146 -0.42 5.82 14.45
CA PHE A 146 -0.60 4.89 13.33
C PHE A 146 -2.08 4.71 12.94
N LEU A 147 -2.90 5.69 13.30
CA LEU A 147 -4.31 5.79 12.94
C LEU A 147 -4.52 6.91 11.94
N VAL A 148 -5.43 6.67 11.00
CA VAL A 148 -5.89 7.69 10.06
C VAL A 148 -7.39 7.84 10.12
N ARG A 149 -7.90 9.03 9.83
CA ARG A 149 -9.35 9.28 9.78
C ARG A 149 -9.93 8.82 8.46
N ILE A 150 -11.03 8.08 8.53
CA ILE A 150 -11.82 7.80 7.33
C ILE A 150 -12.95 8.84 7.24
N PRO A 151 -12.99 9.67 6.20
CA PRO A 151 -14.01 10.70 6.07
C PRO A 151 -15.40 10.12 5.83
N ASP A 152 -16.44 10.83 6.28
CA ASP A 152 -17.81 10.33 6.17
C ASP A 152 -18.26 10.00 4.75
N ALA A 153 -17.78 10.78 3.78
CA ALA A 153 -18.10 10.63 2.36
C ALA A 153 -17.51 9.37 1.70
N LEU A 154 -16.51 8.72 2.32
CA LEU A 154 -15.88 7.51 1.78
C LEU A 154 -16.31 6.31 2.61
N GLN A 155 -16.93 5.29 2.00
CA GLN A 155 -17.36 4.08 2.71
C GLN A 155 -16.15 3.30 3.25
N LEU A 156 -16.30 2.64 4.41
CA LEU A 156 -15.18 2.00 5.13
C LEU A 156 -14.56 0.84 4.32
N ASP A 157 -15.38 0.07 3.63
CA ASP A 157 -14.97 -1.00 2.71
C ASP A 157 -14.16 -0.48 1.52
N VAL A 158 -14.60 0.63 0.92
CA VAL A 158 -13.89 1.30 -0.18
C VAL A 158 -12.59 1.94 0.30
N ALA A 159 -12.54 2.41 1.54
CA ALA A 159 -11.36 3.04 2.13
C ALA A 159 -10.24 2.06 2.47
N ALA A 160 -10.58 0.82 2.85
CA ALA A 160 -9.62 -0.18 3.32
C ALA A 160 -8.45 -0.40 2.33
N PRO A 161 -8.67 -0.68 1.04
CA PRO A 161 -7.57 -0.88 0.08
C PRO A 161 -6.67 0.34 -0.13
N LEU A 162 -7.17 1.55 0.15
CA LEU A 162 -6.37 2.77 0.02
C LEU A 162 -5.27 2.88 1.08
N LEU A 163 -5.43 2.15 2.19
CA LEU A 163 -4.47 2.12 3.30
C LEU A 163 -3.18 1.34 2.98
N CYS A 164 -3.19 0.54 1.91
CA CYS A 164 -2.02 -0.13 1.38
C CYS A 164 -1.79 0.23 -0.09
N ALA A 165 -2.62 -0.29 -1.02
CA ALA A 165 -2.44 -0.06 -2.45
C ALA A 165 -2.52 1.43 -2.82
N GLY A 166 -3.42 2.18 -2.17
CA GLY A 166 -3.56 3.63 -2.35
C GLY A 166 -2.27 4.38 -2.05
N ILE A 167 -1.83 4.32 -0.79
CA ILE A 167 -0.63 5.03 -0.36
C ILE A 167 0.64 4.55 -1.09
N THR A 168 0.75 3.24 -1.37
CA THR A 168 1.91 2.65 -2.06
C THR A 168 2.12 3.24 -3.46
N VAL A 169 1.04 3.60 -4.15
CA VAL A 169 1.14 4.25 -5.46
C VAL A 169 1.23 5.78 -5.34
N TYR A 170 0.45 6.37 -4.42
CA TYR A 170 0.40 7.82 -4.26
C TYR A 170 1.74 8.41 -3.80
N SER A 171 2.40 7.78 -2.82
CA SER A 171 3.67 8.23 -2.24
C SER A 171 4.77 8.45 -3.30
N PRO A 172 5.13 7.46 -4.13
CA PRO A 172 6.16 7.66 -5.16
C PRO A 172 5.72 8.65 -6.24
N MET A 173 4.42 8.69 -6.59
CA MET A 173 3.92 9.68 -7.53
C MET A 173 4.16 11.11 -7.01
N LYS A 174 3.92 11.35 -5.73
CA LYS A 174 4.19 12.65 -5.09
C LYS A 174 5.69 12.93 -5.01
N GLN A 175 6.47 11.99 -4.47
CA GLN A 175 7.93 12.14 -4.28
C GLN A 175 8.66 12.45 -5.59
N HIS A 176 8.23 11.85 -6.69
CA HIS A 176 8.86 12.04 -7.99
C HIS A 176 8.20 13.13 -8.86
N GLY A 177 7.23 13.88 -8.34
CA GLY A 177 6.55 14.94 -9.08
C GLY A 177 5.77 14.41 -10.29
N MET A 178 5.10 13.26 -10.15
CA MET A 178 4.32 12.60 -11.19
C MET A 178 2.87 13.08 -11.26
N LEU A 179 2.55 14.21 -10.62
CA LEU A 179 1.18 14.72 -10.48
C LEU A 179 0.83 15.81 -11.51
N HIS A 180 1.72 16.07 -12.47
CA HIS A 180 1.56 17.15 -13.45
C HIS A 180 0.69 16.72 -14.64
N ALA A 181 -0.49 17.33 -14.77
CA ALA A 181 -1.42 17.08 -15.86
C ALA A 181 -0.76 17.18 -17.26
N GLY A 182 -1.22 16.35 -18.19
CA GLY A 182 -0.72 16.28 -19.57
C GLY A 182 0.53 15.41 -19.77
N ARG A 183 1.19 14.97 -18.69
CA ARG A 183 2.29 13.99 -18.75
C ARG A 183 1.77 12.57 -19.00
N ARG A 184 2.64 11.68 -19.47
CA ARG A 184 2.31 10.29 -19.82
C ARG A 184 2.79 9.32 -18.75
N LEU A 185 1.88 8.54 -18.18
CA LEU A 185 2.14 7.51 -17.17
C LEU A 185 1.92 6.13 -17.77
N GLY A 186 2.93 5.25 -17.69
CA GLY A 186 2.78 3.82 -17.85
C GLY A 186 2.44 3.14 -16.53
N VAL A 187 1.50 2.20 -16.55
CA VAL A 187 1.22 1.31 -15.42
C VAL A 187 1.48 -0.11 -15.87
N VAL A 188 2.53 -0.74 -15.34
CA VAL A 188 2.88 -2.13 -15.67
C VAL A 188 2.15 -3.06 -14.70
N GLY A 189 1.32 -3.92 -15.27
CA GLY A 189 0.41 -4.79 -14.52
C GLY A 189 -0.89 -4.07 -14.13
N LEU A 190 -2.01 -4.78 -14.30
CA LEU A 190 -3.33 -4.30 -13.88
C LEU A 190 -3.90 -5.25 -12.83
N GLY A 191 -3.54 -5.02 -11.57
CA GLY A 191 -4.00 -5.76 -10.39
C GLY A 191 -4.42 -4.79 -9.27
N GLY A 192 -4.20 -5.17 -8.01
CA GLY A 192 -4.54 -4.33 -6.84
C GLY A 192 -3.88 -2.94 -6.90
N LEU A 193 -2.55 -2.87 -7.03
CA LEU A 193 -1.85 -1.59 -7.14
C LEU A 193 -2.10 -0.93 -8.51
N GLY A 194 -2.03 -1.72 -9.59
CA GLY A 194 -2.18 -1.21 -10.96
C GLY A 194 -3.50 -0.48 -11.21
N HIS A 195 -4.64 -1.01 -10.76
CA HIS A 195 -5.92 -0.34 -10.96
C HIS A 195 -6.01 0.98 -10.17
N VAL A 196 -5.40 1.05 -8.99
CA VAL A 196 -5.32 2.28 -8.19
C VAL A 196 -4.39 3.30 -8.85
N ALA A 197 -3.28 2.85 -9.43
CA ALA A 197 -2.37 3.69 -10.20
C ALA A 197 -3.05 4.32 -11.42
N VAL A 198 -3.86 3.57 -12.14
CA VAL A 198 -4.67 4.11 -13.24
C VAL A 198 -5.62 5.18 -12.70
N LYS A 199 -6.36 4.91 -11.63
CA LYS A 199 -7.29 5.87 -11.03
C LYS A 199 -6.62 7.16 -10.59
N PHE A 200 -5.46 7.09 -9.91
CA PHE A 200 -4.70 8.28 -9.55
C PHE A 200 -4.16 9.00 -10.77
N GLY A 201 -3.59 8.29 -11.75
CA GLY A 201 -3.09 8.91 -12.97
C GLY A 201 -4.18 9.70 -13.71
N LYS A 202 -5.38 9.13 -13.85
CA LYS A 202 -6.53 9.84 -14.43
C LYS A 202 -6.95 11.04 -13.57
N ALA A 203 -6.96 10.89 -12.24
CA ALA A 203 -7.29 11.96 -11.31
C ALA A 203 -6.34 13.16 -11.36
N PHE A 204 -5.06 12.93 -11.63
CA PHE A 204 -4.08 13.99 -11.82
C PHE A 204 -3.99 14.52 -13.26
N GLY A 205 -4.91 14.11 -14.14
CA GLY A 205 -4.95 14.55 -15.54
C GLY A 205 -3.80 14.01 -16.38
N LEU A 206 -3.21 12.88 -16.01
CA LEU A 206 -2.20 12.19 -16.81
C LEU A 206 -2.86 11.43 -17.96
N LYS A 207 -2.09 11.24 -19.04
CA LYS A 207 -2.41 10.26 -20.07
C LYS A 207 -1.85 8.91 -19.63
N VAL A 208 -2.73 7.97 -19.34
CA VAL A 208 -2.40 6.68 -18.73
C VAL A 208 -2.40 5.58 -19.78
N THR A 209 -1.26 4.88 -19.90
CA THR A 209 -1.10 3.67 -20.70
C THR A 209 -0.96 2.48 -19.76
N VAL A 210 -1.85 1.49 -19.88
CA VAL A 210 -1.71 0.21 -19.18
C VAL A 210 -0.84 -0.73 -20.01
N ILE A 211 0.16 -1.34 -19.39
CA ILE A 211 1.07 -2.31 -20.02
C ILE A 211 0.84 -3.66 -19.35
N SER A 212 0.49 -4.68 -20.14
CA SER A 212 0.03 -5.97 -19.62
C SER A 212 0.48 -7.13 -20.52
N THR A 213 0.66 -8.31 -19.94
CA THR A 213 0.81 -9.57 -20.70
C THR A 213 -0.54 -10.21 -21.05
N SER A 214 -1.64 -9.74 -20.45
CA SER A 214 -2.96 -10.36 -20.56
C SER A 214 -3.92 -9.49 -21.39
N PRO A 215 -4.27 -9.89 -22.63
CA PRO A 215 -5.24 -9.17 -23.46
C PRO A 215 -6.63 -9.01 -22.81
N ALA A 216 -7.04 -9.97 -21.98
CA ALA A 216 -8.32 -9.94 -21.28
C ALA A 216 -8.49 -8.70 -20.37
N LYS A 217 -7.40 -8.05 -19.97
CA LYS A 217 -7.41 -6.85 -19.11
C LYS A 217 -7.67 -5.56 -19.87
N GLU A 218 -7.67 -5.58 -21.21
CA GLU A 218 -7.85 -4.36 -22.02
C GLU A 218 -9.22 -3.71 -21.81
N ARG A 219 -10.28 -4.53 -21.80
CA ARG A 219 -11.65 -4.04 -21.61
C ARG A 219 -11.78 -3.30 -20.28
N GLU A 220 -11.28 -3.89 -19.19
CA GLU A 220 -11.30 -3.25 -17.88
C GLU A 220 -10.47 -1.96 -17.86
N ALA A 221 -9.25 -1.99 -18.43
CA ALA A 221 -8.38 -0.82 -18.50
C ALA A 221 -9.06 0.37 -19.19
N ARG A 222 -9.68 0.13 -20.35
CA ARG A 222 -10.29 1.19 -21.17
C ARG A 222 -11.68 1.59 -20.69
N GLU A 223 -12.55 0.62 -20.43
CA GLU A 223 -13.97 0.89 -20.16
C GLU A 223 -14.23 1.23 -18.69
N SER A 224 -13.63 0.48 -17.76
CA SER A 224 -13.87 0.66 -16.32
C SER A 224 -12.95 1.72 -15.72
N LEU A 225 -11.65 1.67 -16.07
CA LEU A 225 -10.63 2.53 -15.47
C LEU A 225 -10.28 3.76 -16.33
N LYS A 226 -10.81 3.84 -17.55
CA LYS A 226 -10.63 4.98 -18.48
C LYS A 226 -9.17 5.27 -18.83
N ALA A 227 -8.31 4.25 -18.85
CA ALA A 227 -6.97 4.36 -19.42
C ALA A 227 -7.05 4.82 -20.88
N ASP A 228 -6.12 5.67 -21.28
CA ASP A 228 -6.07 6.24 -22.64
C ASP A 228 -5.55 5.21 -23.65
N ASP A 229 -4.54 4.44 -23.23
CA ASP A 229 -3.90 3.41 -24.06
C ASP A 229 -3.78 2.08 -23.30
N PHE A 230 -3.73 0.99 -24.05
CA PHE A 230 -3.43 -0.36 -23.56
C PHE A 230 -2.42 -1.00 -24.50
N VAL A 231 -1.37 -1.60 -23.94
CA VAL A 231 -0.26 -2.20 -24.68
C VAL A 231 0.00 -3.60 -24.17
N LEU A 232 0.09 -4.55 -25.10
CA LEU A 232 0.57 -5.88 -24.81
C LEU A 232 2.10 -5.89 -24.74
N SER A 233 2.66 -6.19 -23.59
CA SER A 233 4.13 -6.25 -23.42
C SER A 233 4.78 -7.39 -24.21
N THR A 234 3.98 -8.37 -24.65
CA THR A 234 4.38 -9.47 -25.53
C THR A 234 4.26 -9.13 -27.02
N ASP A 235 3.67 -7.99 -27.38
CA ASP A 235 3.59 -7.52 -28.76
C ASP A 235 4.72 -6.51 -29.02
N GLU A 236 5.76 -6.98 -29.71
CA GLU A 236 6.95 -6.16 -30.01
C GLU A 236 6.61 -4.91 -30.83
N ARG A 237 5.60 -4.97 -31.72
CA ARG A 237 5.23 -3.81 -32.54
C ARG A 237 4.54 -2.74 -31.70
N GLN A 238 3.66 -3.14 -30.78
CA GLN A 238 3.04 -2.19 -29.85
C GLN A 238 4.08 -1.55 -28.92
N MET A 239 5.01 -2.36 -28.39
CA MET A 239 6.09 -1.86 -27.54
C MET A 239 7.01 -0.90 -28.28
N GLN A 240 7.40 -1.22 -29.52
CA GLN A 240 8.20 -0.32 -30.37
C GLN A 240 7.47 0.98 -30.69
N GLY A 241 6.17 0.92 -30.96
CA GLY A 241 5.34 2.12 -31.21
C GLY A 241 5.27 3.07 -30.01
N MET A 242 5.56 2.57 -28.80
CA MET A 242 5.57 3.34 -27.56
C MET A 242 6.97 3.74 -27.07
N ALA A 243 8.02 3.45 -27.85
CA ALA A 243 9.38 3.80 -27.48
C ALA A 243 9.51 5.29 -27.16
N ARG A 244 10.13 5.60 -26.01
CA ARG A 244 10.39 6.96 -25.54
C ARG A 244 9.15 7.86 -25.47
N SER A 245 8.00 7.29 -25.16
CA SER A 245 6.72 8.02 -25.09
C SER A 245 6.29 8.36 -23.65
N LEU A 246 6.80 7.66 -22.64
CA LEU A 246 6.33 7.78 -21.25
C LEU A 246 7.24 8.71 -20.43
N ASP A 247 6.64 9.59 -19.64
CA ASP A 247 7.38 10.42 -18.66
C ASP A 247 7.67 9.59 -17.39
N TYR A 248 6.70 8.77 -16.99
CA TYR A 248 6.75 7.98 -15.77
C TYR A 248 6.24 6.56 -16.01
N VAL A 249 6.75 5.60 -15.23
CA VAL A 249 6.20 4.25 -15.13
C VAL A 249 6.09 3.86 -13.65
N ILE A 250 4.93 3.35 -13.25
CA ILE A 250 4.74 2.63 -11.98
C ILE A 250 4.65 1.14 -12.30
N ASP A 251 5.57 0.35 -11.76
CA ASP A 251 5.62 -1.09 -11.93
C ASP A 251 5.00 -1.83 -10.74
N THR A 252 3.91 -2.54 -11.03
CA THR A 252 3.10 -3.23 -10.02
C THR A 252 3.17 -4.75 -10.14
N VAL A 253 4.10 -5.29 -10.94
CA VAL A 253 4.20 -6.72 -11.22
C VAL A 253 5.04 -7.41 -10.14
N SER A 254 4.42 -8.33 -9.40
CA SER A 254 5.10 -9.19 -8.40
C SER A 254 5.70 -10.46 -9.00
N ALA A 255 5.43 -10.77 -10.27
CA ALA A 255 6.06 -11.88 -10.99
C ALA A 255 7.41 -11.44 -11.59
N GLN A 256 8.28 -12.41 -11.89
CA GLN A 256 9.53 -12.14 -12.60
C GLN A 256 9.25 -11.55 -13.99
N HIS A 257 9.91 -10.45 -14.32
CA HIS A 257 9.82 -9.77 -15.62
C HIS A 257 11.10 -8.95 -15.89
N SER A 258 11.30 -8.57 -17.16
CA SER A 258 12.47 -7.78 -17.58
C SER A 258 12.17 -6.28 -17.56
N LEU A 259 13.07 -5.49 -16.96
CA LEU A 259 12.97 -4.03 -16.99
C LEU A 259 13.45 -3.40 -18.29
N GLY A 260 14.24 -4.11 -19.10
CA GLY A 260 14.83 -3.57 -20.34
C GLY A 260 13.78 -2.99 -21.30
N PRO A 261 12.78 -3.78 -21.73
CA PRO A 261 11.70 -3.28 -22.59
C PRO A 261 10.91 -2.14 -21.96
N ILE A 262 10.68 -2.17 -20.64
CA ILE A 262 9.95 -1.12 -19.91
C ILE A 262 10.74 0.19 -19.90
N LEU A 263 12.05 0.11 -19.66
CA LEU A 263 12.94 1.27 -19.70
C LEU A 263 12.92 1.93 -21.08
N GLU A 264 12.82 1.16 -22.17
CA GLU A 264 12.78 1.75 -23.51
C GLU A 264 11.50 2.55 -23.82
N LEU A 265 10.41 2.29 -23.10
CA LEU A 265 9.19 3.10 -23.19
C LEU A 265 9.38 4.51 -22.60
N LEU A 266 10.35 4.70 -21.70
CA LEU A 266 10.60 5.98 -21.05
C LEU A 266 11.34 6.98 -21.96
N LYS A 267 10.90 8.24 -21.92
CA LYS A 267 11.59 9.42 -22.46
C LYS A 267 12.96 9.63 -21.82
N VAL A 268 13.72 10.59 -22.36
CA VAL A 268 14.90 11.13 -21.65
C VAL A 268 14.48 11.69 -20.29
N ASN A 269 15.21 11.38 -19.22
CA ASN A 269 14.86 11.72 -17.84
C ASN A 269 13.61 11.02 -17.30
N GLY A 270 13.09 9.99 -18.00
CA GLY A 270 11.93 9.24 -17.54
C GLY A 270 12.23 8.45 -16.26
N LYS A 271 11.19 8.24 -15.45
CA LYS A 271 11.30 7.58 -14.15
C LYS A 271 10.50 6.30 -14.11
N LEU A 272 11.13 5.20 -13.73
CA LEU A 272 10.50 3.92 -13.40
C LEU A 272 10.52 3.74 -11.88
N VAL A 273 9.36 3.50 -11.28
CA VAL A 273 9.25 3.20 -9.85
C VAL A 273 8.70 1.80 -9.65
N LEU A 274 9.47 0.98 -8.94
CA LEU A 274 9.09 -0.38 -8.55
C LEU A 274 8.33 -0.30 -7.22
N VAL A 275 7.10 -0.82 -7.19
CA VAL A 275 6.26 -0.86 -5.97
C VAL A 275 5.78 -2.27 -5.62
N ALA A 276 6.14 -3.27 -6.42
CA ALA A 276 5.90 -4.67 -6.13
C ALA A 276 7.19 -5.35 -5.62
N ALA A 277 7.03 -6.45 -4.89
CA ALA A 277 8.11 -7.23 -4.29
C ALA A 277 8.13 -8.65 -4.86
N PRO A 278 8.79 -8.90 -6.01
CA PRO A 278 8.99 -10.26 -6.50
C PRO A 278 9.89 -11.05 -5.55
N ASP A 279 9.74 -12.38 -5.57
CA ASP A 279 10.54 -13.33 -4.80
C ASP A 279 11.99 -13.44 -5.28
N LYS A 280 12.26 -13.03 -6.53
CA LYS A 280 13.57 -13.06 -7.17
C LYS A 280 14.09 -11.65 -7.49
N PRO A 281 15.42 -11.45 -7.50
CA PRO A 281 16.02 -10.21 -7.97
C PRO A 281 15.61 -9.86 -9.40
N VAL A 282 15.52 -8.55 -9.65
CA VAL A 282 15.18 -8.01 -10.98
C VAL A 282 16.46 -7.55 -11.69
N GLU A 283 16.60 -7.88 -12.96
CA GLU A 283 17.73 -7.45 -13.78
C GLU A 283 17.56 -6.00 -14.25
N LEU A 284 18.57 -5.16 -14.02
CA LEU A 284 18.60 -3.75 -14.41
C LEU A 284 19.66 -3.49 -15.49
N PRO A 285 19.27 -3.37 -16.77
CA PRO A 285 20.22 -3.13 -17.86
C PRO A 285 20.74 -1.67 -17.87
N SER A 286 22.07 -1.51 -17.96
CA SER A 286 22.74 -0.21 -17.86
C SER A 286 22.61 0.67 -19.10
N PHE A 287 22.63 0.10 -20.31
CA PHE A 287 22.52 0.84 -21.57
C PHE A 287 21.25 1.72 -21.65
N PRO A 288 20.03 1.19 -21.52
CA PRO A 288 18.82 2.02 -21.55
C PRO A 288 18.82 3.08 -20.45
N LEU A 289 19.41 2.80 -19.29
CA LEU A 289 19.50 3.75 -18.18
C LEU A 289 20.41 4.94 -18.54
N ILE A 290 21.63 4.66 -19.03
CA ILE A 290 22.65 5.66 -19.37
C ILE A 290 22.20 6.51 -20.56
N PHE A 291 21.83 5.89 -21.68
CA PHE A 291 21.47 6.61 -22.92
C PHE A 291 20.13 7.35 -22.82
N GLY A 292 19.27 6.93 -21.89
CA GLY A 292 18.02 7.62 -21.58
C GLY A 292 18.14 8.65 -20.46
N LYS A 293 19.27 8.76 -19.75
CA LYS A 293 19.35 9.50 -18.48
C LYS A 293 18.17 9.16 -17.56
N ARG A 294 17.78 7.89 -17.51
CA ARG A 294 16.56 7.42 -16.82
C ARG A 294 16.84 7.21 -15.33
N THR A 295 15.79 7.17 -14.52
CA THR A 295 15.87 6.84 -13.09
C THR A 295 15.06 5.60 -12.80
N VAL A 296 15.62 4.68 -12.00
CA VAL A 296 14.88 3.58 -11.38
C VAL A 296 14.93 3.79 -9.87
N SER A 297 13.77 3.72 -9.22
CA SER A 297 13.64 3.81 -7.77
C SER A 297 12.66 2.76 -7.24
N GLY A 298 12.74 2.47 -5.95
CA GLY A 298 11.74 1.69 -5.23
C GLY A 298 10.97 2.57 -4.26
N SER A 299 9.74 2.18 -3.92
CA SER A 299 8.95 2.84 -2.88
C SER A 299 8.15 1.82 -2.08
N MET A 300 8.09 2.00 -0.77
CA MET A 300 7.30 1.16 0.13
C MET A 300 6.24 2.00 0.83
N THR A 301 4.96 1.58 0.73
CA THR A 301 3.82 2.22 1.41
C THR A 301 3.92 3.76 1.41
N GLY A 302 3.62 4.43 2.52
CA GLY A 302 3.98 5.82 2.77
C GLY A 302 3.96 6.15 4.25
N GLY A 303 4.40 7.35 4.57
CA GLY A 303 4.42 7.84 5.95
C GLY A 303 3.03 8.16 6.49
N MET A 304 2.87 8.16 7.83
CA MET A 304 1.54 8.29 8.44
C MET A 304 0.87 9.63 8.12
N LYS A 305 1.66 10.71 8.02
CA LYS A 305 1.16 12.03 7.63
C LYS A 305 0.61 12.03 6.21
N GLU A 306 1.25 11.32 5.29
CA GLU A 306 0.80 11.24 3.89
C GLU A 306 -0.45 10.37 3.75
N LEU A 307 -0.52 9.29 4.52
CA LEU A 307 -1.69 8.43 4.58
C LEU A 307 -2.92 9.15 5.16
N ASP A 308 -2.72 9.98 6.19
CA ASP A 308 -3.80 10.76 6.84
C ASP A 308 -4.12 12.07 6.13
N ALA A 309 -3.18 12.62 5.34
CA ALA A 309 -3.25 13.98 4.80
C ALA A 309 -4.63 14.25 4.20
N GLY A 310 -5.38 15.16 4.82
CA GLY A 310 -6.77 15.52 4.53
C GLY A 310 -7.12 15.54 3.04
N ASP A 311 -7.28 16.71 2.42
CA ASP A 311 -7.73 16.78 1.01
C ASP A 311 -6.65 16.34 0.00
N ASP A 312 -5.38 16.25 0.44
CA ASP A 312 -4.24 15.91 -0.42
C ASP A 312 -3.83 14.42 -0.40
N GLY A 313 -4.32 13.61 0.53
CA GLY A 313 -3.91 12.21 0.70
C GLY A 313 -4.78 11.21 -0.06
N PRO A 314 -4.38 9.92 -0.13
CA PRO A 314 -5.07 8.93 -0.96
C PRO A 314 -6.53 8.68 -0.54
N VAL A 315 -6.87 8.87 0.75
CA VAL A 315 -8.21 8.63 1.31
C VAL A 315 -9.23 9.72 0.94
N ARG A 316 -8.85 10.97 0.64
CA ARG A 316 -9.79 12.00 0.14
C ARG A 316 -9.52 12.48 -1.28
N GLY A 317 -8.33 12.29 -1.85
CA GLY A 317 -8.06 12.58 -3.27
C GLY A 317 -9.02 11.83 -4.21
N ALA A 318 -9.56 10.69 -3.77
CA ALA A 318 -10.63 9.95 -4.44
C ALA A 318 -11.97 10.72 -4.57
N ARG A 319 -12.15 11.88 -3.91
CA ARG A 319 -13.37 12.70 -3.96
C ARG A 319 -13.56 13.45 -5.27
N HIS A 320 -12.49 13.80 -5.98
CA HIS A 320 -12.60 14.65 -7.17
C HIS A 320 -13.29 13.99 -8.38
N HIS A 321 -13.66 12.70 -8.29
CA HIS A 321 -14.26 11.96 -9.40
C HIS A 321 -15.67 11.39 -9.16
N ARG A 322 -16.41 11.84 -8.14
CA ARG A 322 -17.88 11.62 -8.10
C ARG A 322 -18.69 12.75 -8.75
N ARG A 323 -18.03 13.75 -9.31
CA ARG A 323 -18.65 14.79 -10.14
C ARG A 323 -17.99 14.75 -11.52
N HIS A 324 -18.33 13.75 -12.34
CA HIS A 324 -18.34 13.76 -13.82
C HIS A 324 -18.73 12.37 -14.31
#